data_AF-A0A8T3BCF5-F1
#
_entry.id   AF-A0A8T3BCF5-F1
#
_cell.length_a   1.000
_cell.length_b   1.000
_cell.length_c   1.000
_cell.angle_alpha   90.00
_cell.angle_beta   90.00
_cell.angle_gamma   90.00
#
_symmetry.space_group_name_H-M   'P 1'
#
loop_
_entity.id
_entity.type
_entity.pdbx_description
1 polymer ?
#
loop_
_entity_poly.entity_id
_entity_poly.type
_entity_poly.pdbx_seq_one_letter_code
_entity_poly.pdbx_strand_id
1 'polypeptide(L)'
;MGVGYPLDIVVCSALGADMYDCVYPTRTARFGTALVPEGILKLTHMAMASDVRPIDSTCICMVCKNYTRAYIHYLVTKNAMGSQLLSYHNLSYMMRLSQDLHTSIIEGRFPEFVQGFLRTQFPKGDVPVWVCNAMEVAGIDISSCCAPFQSPLA
;
A
#
# COMPACT_ATOMS: atom_id res chain seq x y z
N MET A 1 -3.66 3.81 -17.47
CA MET A 1 -2.34 4.49 -17.46
C MET A 1 -2.34 5.57 -16.40
N GLY A 2 -1.21 5.80 -15.71
CA GLY A 2 -1.07 6.83 -14.67
C GLY A 2 -1.65 6.49 -13.28
N VAL A 3 -2.04 5.23 -13.05
CA VAL A 3 -2.63 4.75 -11.79
C VAL A 3 -1.61 3.92 -11.04
N GLY A 4 -1.28 4.30 -9.80
CA GLY A 4 -0.21 3.63 -9.04
C GLY A 4 -0.33 3.69 -7.53
N TYR A 5 -1.41 4.27 -7.00
CA TYR A 5 -1.71 4.15 -5.59
C TYR A 5 -2.21 2.71 -5.32
N PRO A 6 -1.70 2.00 -4.30
CA PRO A 6 -2.09 0.60 -4.05
C PRO A 6 -3.59 0.35 -3.98
N LEU A 7 -4.35 1.25 -3.33
CA LEU A 7 -5.81 1.15 -3.26
C LEU A 7 -6.45 1.24 -4.64
N ASP A 8 -6.03 2.20 -5.46
CA ASP A 8 -6.58 2.39 -6.80
C ASP A 8 -6.31 1.17 -7.69
N ILE A 9 -5.14 0.52 -7.56
CA ILE A 9 -4.85 -0.70 -8.30
C ILE A 9 -5.82 -1.82 -7.91
N VAL A 10 -6.04 -2.03 -6.61
CA VAL A 10 -6.99 -3.06 -6.14
C VAL A 10 -8.41 -2.77 -6.64
N VAL A 11 -8.85 -1.51 -6.55
CA VAL A 11 -10.19 -1.11 -7.00
C VAL A 11 -10.35 -1.22 -8.51
N CYS A 12 -9.41 -0.69 -9.29
CA CYS A 12 -9.47 -0.76 -10.75
C CYS A 12 -9.41 -2.20 -11.26
N SER A 13 -8.68 -3.10 -10.58
CA SER A 13 -8.65 -4.51 -10.96
C SER A 13 -9.99 -5.20 -10.70
N ALA A 14 -10.69 -4.83 -9.61
CA ALA A 14 -12.07 -5.28 -9.40
C ALA A 14 -13.03 -4.80 -10.50
N LEU A 15 -12.72 -3.67 -11.13
CA LEU A 15 -13.46 -3.11 -12.26
C LEU A 15 -12.97 -3.63 -13.64
N GLY A 16 -12.04 -4.59 -13.66
CA GLY A 16 -11.59 -5.24 -14.90
C GLY A 16 -10.39 -4.59 -15.58
N ALA A 17 -9.62 -3.74 -14.91
CA ALA A 17 -8.35 -3.23 -15.45
C ALA A 17 -7.19 -4.23 -15.26
N ASP A 18 -6.44 -4.48 -16.33
CA ASP A 18 -5.38 -5.49 -16.35
C ASP A 18 -3.95 -4.92 -16.30
N MET A 19 -3.76 -3.67 -16.73
CA MET A 19 -2.43 -3.06 -16.88
C MET A 19 -2.33 -1.69 -16.21
N TYR A 20 -1.21 -1.50 -15.51
CA TYR A 20 -0.92 -0.29 -14.75
C TYR A 20 0.49 0.23 -15.01
N ASP A 21 0.62 1.55 -15.11
CA ASP A 21 1.88 2.26 -15.10
C ASP A 21 1.72 3.53 -14.25
N CYS A 22 2.72 3.83 -13.42
CA CYS A 22 2.76 5.08 -12.67
C CYS A 22 4.15 5.31 -12.08
N VAL A 23 4.54 6.58 -11.99
CA VAL A 23 5.74 7.00 -11.27
C VAL A 23 5.53 7.03 -9.74
N TYR A 24 4.34 6.68 -9.24
CA TYR A 24 3.99 6.79 -7.82
C TYR A 24 5.02 6.15 -6.87
N PRO A 25 5.53 4.91 -7.09
CA PRO A 25 6.45 4.27 -6.15
C PRO A 25 7.79 5.01 -6.04
N THR A 26 8.35 5.44 -7.18
CA THR A 26 9.64 6.12 -7.25
C THR A 26 9.54 7.59 -6.87
N ARG A 27 8.43 8.27 -7.19
CA ARG A 27 8.15 9.64 -6.72
C ARG A 27 7.98 9.67 -5.20
N THR A 28 7.24 8.74 -4.63
CA THR A 28 7.02 8.63 -3.17
C THR A 28 8.33 8.36 -2.42
N ALA A 29 9.21 7.53 -2.99
CA ALA A 29 10.54 7.26 -2.44
C ALA A 29 11.42 8.53 -2.32
N ARG A 30 11.33 9.46 -3.28
CA ARG A 30 12.08 10.74 -3.25
C ARG A 30 11.68 11.64 -2.09
N PHE A 31 10.46 11.50 -1.59
CA PHE A 31 9.98 12.19 -0.39
C PHE A 31 10.29 11.42 0.91
N GLY A 32 11.21 10.44 0.86
CA GLY A 32 11.58 9.65 2.03
C GLY A 32 10.43 8.78 2.55
N THR A 33 9.50 8.39 1.68
CA THR A 33 8.30 7.65 2.07
C THR A 33 8.32 6.23 1.47
N ALA A 34 8.08 5.24 2.32
CA ALA A 34 7.99 3.84 1.95
C ALA A 34 6.52 3.40 1.86
N LEU A 35 6.21 2.50 0.91
CA LEU A 35 4.93 1.80 0.84
C LEU A 35 4.95 0.60 1.80
N VAL A 36 3.90 0.46 2.59
CA VAL A 36 3.73 -0.63 3.56
C VAL A 36 2.27 -1.13 3.51
N PRO A 37 1.97 -2.36 3.99
CA PRO A 37 0.62 -2.90 3.95
C PRO A 37 -0.44 -2.03 4.66
N GLU A 38 -0.03 -1.22 5.63
CA GLU A 38 -0.89 -0.28 6.38
C GLU A 38 -0.97 1.11 5.73
N GLY A 39 -0.37 1.29 4.54
CA GLY A 39 -0.40 2.54 3.78
C GLY A 39 1.01 3.08 3.51
N ILE A 40 1.33 4.22 4.14
CA ILE A 40 2.61 4.90 3.92
C ILE A 40 3.40 5.06 5.21
N LEU A 41 4.70 4.79 5.15
CA LEU A 41 5.64 5.02 6.23
C LEU A 41 6.59 6.15 5.86
N LYS A 42 6.43 7.31 6.49
CA LYS A 42 7.30 8.47 6.26
C LYS A 42 8.59 8.34 7.10
N LEU A 43 9.67 7.93 6.44
CA LEU A 43 10.97 7.74 7.10
C LEU A 43 11.71 9.03 7.42
N THR A 44 11.14 10.19 7.11
CA THR A 44 11.68 11.49 7.53
C THR A 44 11.28 11.88 8.95
N HIS A 45 10.30 11.20 9.56
CA HIS A 45 9.86 11.51 10.92
C HIS A 45 10.90 11.10 11.96
N MET A 46 11.08 11.92 13.00
CA MET A 46 12.03 11.67 14.10
C MET A 46 11.78 10.35 14.84
N ALA A 47 10.52 9.89 14.89
CA ALA A 47 10.18 8.59 15.47
C ALA A 47 10.93 7.41 14.81
N MET A 48 11.39 7.59 13.56
CA MET A 48 12.14 6.56 12.83
C MET A 48 13.63 6.57 13.15
N ALA A 49 14.17 7.63 13.76
CA ALA A 49 15.61 7.82 13.96
C ALA A 49 16.26 6.74 14.84
N SER A 50 15.49 6.11 15.73
CA SER A 50 15.94 5.02 16.61
C SER A 50 15.20 3.70 16.38
N ASP A 51 14.34 3.61 15.35
CA ASP A 51 13.58 2.39 15.05
C ASP A 51 14.48 1.37 14.32
N VAL A 52 14.89 0.32 15.03
CA VAL A 52 15.76 -0.74 14.49
C VAL A 52 15.01 -1.81 13.69
N ARG A 53 13.69 -1.71 13.55
CA ARG A 53 12.90 -2.64 12.72
C ARG A 53 13.17 -2.40 11.23
N PRO A 54 12.94 -3.40 10.36
CA PRO A 54 12.91 -3.16 8.91
C PRO A 54 11.71 -2.28 8.52
N ILE A 55 11.68 -1.79 7.27
CA ILE A 55 10.53 -1.01 6.77
C ILE A 55 9.23 -1.81 6.94
N ASP A 56 9.24 -3.08 6.54
CA ASP A 56 8.16 -4.04 6.69
C ASP A 56 8.76 -5.42 7.00
N SER A 57 8.36 -6.02 8.11
CA SER A 57 8.85 -7.33 8.57
C SER A 57 8.39 -8.50 7.72
N THR A 58 7.31 -8.35 6.96
CA THR A 58 6.82 -9.36 6.03
C THR A 58 7.51 -9.27 4.66
N CYS A 59 8.30 -8.20 4.42
CA CYS A 59 8.91 -7.96 3.14
C CYS A 59 10.29 -8.63 2.99
N ILE A 60 10.42 -9.44 1.94
CA ILE A 60 11.64 -10.21 1.64
C ILE A 60 12.64 -9.46 0.73
N CYS A 61 12.40 -8.18 0.44
CA CYS A 61 13.24 -7.41 -0.46
C CYS A 61 14.63 -7.17 0.16
N MET A 62 15.64 -6.93 -0.69
CA MET A 62 17.02 -6.66 -0.24
C MET A 62 17.12 -5.51 0.76
N VAL A 63 16.21 -4.52 0.70
CA VAL A 63 16.24 -3.39 1.64
C VAL A 63 15.78 -3.81 3.04
N CYS A 64 14.62 -4.47 3.15
CA CYS A 64 14.08 -4.95 4.42
C CYS A 64 14.95 -6.04 5.08
N LYS A 65 15.72 -6.80 4.29
CA LYS A 65 16.66 -7.81 4.81
C LYS A 65 17.92 -7.23 5.44
N ASN A 66 18.37 -6.06 4.98
CA ASN A 66 19.71 -5.55 5.30
C ASN A 66 19.72 -4.23 6.07
N TYR A 67 18.62 -3.48 6.07
CA TYR A 67 18.58 -2.13 6.63
C TYR A 67 17.42 -1.93 7.59
N THR A 68 17.67 -1.11 8.61
CA THR A 68 16.68 -0.68 9.60
C THR A 68 16.03 0.64 9.19
N ARG A 69 14.84 0.94 9.73
CA ARG A 69 14.17 2.24 9.56
C ARG A 69 15.05 3.41 10.02
N ALA A 70 15.78 3.24 11.11
CA ALA A 70 16.77 4.21 11.62
C ALA A 70 17.88 4.51 10.62
N TYR A 71 18.45 3.48 10.00
CA TYR A 71 19.49 3.67 9.00
C TYR A 71 18.95 4.38 7.75
N ILE A 72 17.77 3.97 7.27
CA ILE A 72 17.13 4.62 6.13
C ILE A 72 16.73 6.06 6.46
N HIS A 73 16.24 6.35 7.67
CA HIS A 73 15.94 7.70 8.17
C HIS A 73 17.16 8.62 8.05
N TYR A 74 18.31 8.15 8.51
CA TYR A 74 19.57 8.87 8.36
C TYR A 74 19.91 9.11 6.88
N LEU A 75 19.78 8.09 6.03
CA LEU A 75 20.08 8.24 4.60
C LEU A 75 19.14 9.21 3.89
N VAL A 76 17.81 9.10 4.07
CA VAL A 76 16.86 9.98 3.35
C VAL A 76 17.00 11.45 3.72
N THR A 77 17.60 11.76 4.88
CA THR A 77 17.83 13.14 5.32
C THR A 77 19.19 13.69 4.91
N LYS A 78 20.15 12.84 4.51
CA LYS A 78 21.55 13.22 4.30
C LYS A 78 22.15 12.79 2.96
N ASN A 79 21.53 11.84 2.25
CA ASN A 79 22.14 11.20 1.08
C ASN A 79 21.08 10.71 0.06
N ALA A 80 21.37 10.90 -1.24
CA ALA A 80 20.52 10.44 -2.33
C ALA A 80 20.27 8.92 -2.34
N MET A 81 21.20 8.12 -1.78
CA MET A 81 21.07 6.67 -1.60
C MET A 81 19.77 6.27 -0.89
N GLY A 82 19.26 7.09 0.03
CA GLY A 82 17.99 6.82 0.72
C GLY A 82 16.83 6.69 -0.26
N SER A 83 16.76 7.58 -1.27
CA SER A 83 15.71 7.54 -2.30
C SER A 83 15.84 6.32 -3.23
N GLN A 84 17.06 5.82 -3.46
CA GLN A 84 17.30 4.63 -4.29
C GLN A 84 16.86 3.36 -3.57
N LEU A 85 17.24 3.20 -2.29
CA LEU A 85 16.79 2.08 -1.46
C LEU A 85 15.27 2.09 -1.31
N LEU A 86 14.67 3.24 -1.05
CA LEU A 86 13.21 3.33 -1.00
C LEU A 86 12.53 3.05 -2.33
N SER A 87 13.14 3.44 -3.46
CA SER A 87 12.60 3.10 -4.78
C SER A 87 12.61 1.58 -4.99
N TYR A 88 13.68 0.89 -4.61
CA TYR A 88 13.77 -0.57 -4.68
C TYR A 88 12.69 -1.25 -3.82
N HIS A 89 12.53 -0.80 -2.57
CA HIS A 89 11.49 -1.32 -1.67
C HIS A 89 10.09 -1.08 -2.21
N ASN A 90 9.78 0.16 -2.62
CA ASN A 90 8.45 0.53 -3.12
C ASN A 90 8.10 -0.23 -4.39
N LEU A 91 9.04 -0.41 -5.32
CA LEU A 91 8.82 -1.24 -6.51
C LEU A 91 8.58 -2.70 -6.13
N SER A 92 9.36 -3.24 -5.19
CA SER A 92 9.16 -4.62 -4.68
C SER A 92 7.78 -4.81 -4.04
N TYR A 93 7.29 -3.81 -3.31
CA TYR A 93 5.94 -3.81 -2.74
C TYR A 93 4.87 -3.86 -3.84
N MET A 94 4.98 -3.01 -4.87
CA MET A 94 4.02 -3.00 -5.98
C MET A 94 4.02 -4.30 -6.79
N MET A 95 5.20 -4.89 -7.01
CA MET A 95 5.30 -6.19 -7.68
C MET A 95 4.63 -7.30 -6.87
N ARG A 96 4.82 -7.30 -5.54
CA ARG A 96 4.14 -8.26 -4.66
C ARG A 96 2.63 -8.05 -4.66
N LEU A 97 2.17 -6.80 -4.54
CA LEU A 97 0.74 -6.48 -4.61
C LEU A 97 0.11 -7.02 -5.90
N SER A 98 0.78 -6.80 -7.04
CA SER A 98 0.33 -7.32 -8.34
C SER A 98 0.29 -8.86 -8.36
N GLN A 99 1.31 -9.51 -7.79
CA GLN A 99 1.36 -10.97 -7.68
C GLN A 99 0.23 -11.52 -6.79
N ASP A 100 0.05 -10.97 -5.60
CA ASP A 100 -0.98 -11.41 -4.65
C ASP A 100 -2.39 -11.22 -5.23
N LEU A 101 -2.60 -10.08 -5.92
CA LEU A 101 -3.83 -9.79 -6.64
C LEU A 101 -4.08 -10.85 -7.72
N HIS A 102 -3.11 -11.10 -8.59
CA HIS A 102 -3.23 -12.11 -9.64
C HIS A 102 -3.49 -13.52 -9.10
N THR A 103 -2.75 -13.93 -8.05
CA THR A 103 -2.94 -15.22 -7.38
C THR A 103 -4.34 -15.34 -6.79
N SER A 104 -4.86 -14.30 -6.14
CA SER A 104 -6.22 -14.34 -5.57
C SER A 104 -7.31 -14.50 -6.62
N ILE A 105 -7.14 -13.94 -7.82
CA ILE A 105 -8.05 -14.11 -8.95
C ILE A 105 -8.01 -15.56 -9.45
N ILE A 106 -6.81 -16.12 -9.68
CA ILE A 106 -6.65 -17.51 -10.13
C ILE A 106 -7.26 -18.49 -9.12
N GLU A 107 -7.12 -18.21 -7.82
CA GLU A 107 -7.61 -19.07 -6.75
C GLU A 107 -9.09 -18.81 -6.40
N GLY A 108 -9.78 -17.93 -7.14
CA GLY A 108 -11.21 -17.65 -6.93
C GLY A 108 -11.53 -16.98 -5.59
N ARG A 109 -10.55 -16.31 -4.97
CA ARG A 109 -10.64 -15.67 -3.64
C ARG A 109 -10.31 -14.17 -3.65
N PHE A 110 -10.60 -13.53 -4.77
CA PHE A 110 -10.36 -12.10 -4.95
C PHE A 110 -11.18 -11.21 -3.99
N PRO A 111 -12.48 -11.49 -3.72
CA PRO A 111 -13.24 -10.74 -2.71
C PRO A 111 -12.59 -10.74 -1.32
N GLU A 112 -12.08 -11.90 -0.88
CA GLU A 112 -11.40 -12.06 0.41
C GLU A 112 -10.08 -11.28 0.44
N PHE A 113 -9.35 -11.27 -0.68
CA PHE A 113 -8.15 -10.45 -0.83
C PHE A 113 -8.47 -8.96 -0.70
N VAL A 114 -9.52 -8.46 -1.38
CA VAL A 114 -9.96 -7.06 -1.28
C VAL A 114 -10.34 -6.71 0.16
N GLN A 115 -11.13 -7.55 0.83
CA GLN A 115 -11.50 -7.32 2.23
C GLN A 115 -10.28 -7.30 3.16
N GLY A 116 -9.34 -8.24 2.99
CA GLY A 116 -8.10 -8.28 3.77
C GLY A 116 -7.23 -7.04 3.55
N PHE A 117 -7.11 -6.59 2.30
CA PHE A 117 -6.41 -5.37 1.94
C PHE A 117 -7.05 -4.14 2.60
N LEU A 118 -8.37 -3.98 2.49
CA LEU A 118 -9.10 -2.86 3.08
C LEU A 118 -9.03 -2.85 4.60
N ARG A 119 -9.15 -4.00 5.28
CA ARG A 119 -8.99 -4.07 6.75
C ARG A 119 -7.59 -3.65 7.21
N THR A 120 -6.57 -3.94 6.40
CA THR A 120 -5.18 -3.55 6.70
C THR A 120 -4.95 -2.06 6.49
N GLN A 121 -5.48 -1.50 5.41
CA GLN A 121 -5.35 -0.07 5.08
C GLN A 121 -6.24 0.84 5.95
N PHE A 122 -7.44 0.36 6.29
CA PHE A 122 -8.48 1.10 7.02
C PHE A 122 -8.92 0.31 8.27
N PRO A 123 -8.05 0.14 9.28
CA PRO A 123 -8.36 -0.66 10.46
C PRO A 123 -9.52 -0.12 11.29
N LYS A 124 -9.91 1.15 11.09
CA LYS A 124 -11.07 1.78 11.75
C LYS A 124 -12.37 1.62 10.95
N GLY A 125 -12.30 1.03 9.76
CA GLY A 125 -13.42 0.94 8.83
C GLY A 125 -13.78 2.26 8.14
N ASP A 126 -12.86 3.23 8.13
CA ASP A 126 -12.96 4.52 7.46
C ASP A 126 -12.64 4.42 5.96
N VAL A 127 -13.23 3.41 5.30
CA VAL A 127 -13.09 3.18 3.86
C VAL A 127 -13.73 4.35 3.08
N PRO A 128 -13.03 4.95 2.10
CA PRO A 128 -13.57 6.07 1.34
C PRO A 128 -14.84 5.71 0.57
N VAL A 129 -15.83 6.61 0.53
CA VAL A 129 -17.13 6.41 -0.14
C VAL A 129 -16.98 5.97 -1.59
N TRP A 130 -16.01 6.53 -2.32
CA TRP A 130 -15.77 6.16 -3.72
C TRP A 130 -15.34 4.69 -3.89
N VAL A 131 -14.65 4.12 -2.90
CA VAL A 131 -14.27 2.70 -2.89
C VAL A 131 -15.52 1.85 -2.67
N CYS A 132 -16.38 2.23 -1.72
CA CYS A 132 -17.65 1.53 -1.47
C CYS A 132 -18.50 1.45 -2.75
N ASN A 133 -18.68 2.60 -3.41
CA ASN A 133 -19.45 2.67 -4.65
C ASN A 133 -18.81 1.82 -5.77
N ALA A 134 -17.48 1.80 -5.86
CA ALA A 134 -16.78 1.00 -6.85
C ALA A 134 -16.90 -0.51 -6.60
N MET A 135 -16.84 -0.93 -5.33
CA MET A 135 -17.00 -2.35 -4.96
C MET A 135 -18.42 -2.84 -5.17
N GLU A 136 -19.43 -1.99 -4.94
CA GLU A 136 -20.83 -2.29 -5.28
C GLU A 136 -20.99 -2.57 -6.78
N VAL A 137 -20.42 -1.71 -7.64
CA VAL A 137 -20.44 -1.90 -9.10
C VAL A 137 -19.68 -3.17 -9.51
N ALA A 138 -18.58 -3.49 -8.84
CA ALA A 138 -17.80 -4.70 -9.07
C ALA A 138 -18.47 -5.99 -8.53
N GLY A 139 -19.59 -5.86 -7.80
CA GLY A 139 -20.26 -7.00 -7.17
C GLY A 139 -19.47 -7.63 -6.01
N ILE A 140 -18.59 -6.86 -5.35
CA ILE A 140 -17.78 -7.31 -4.22
C ILE A 140 -18.36 -6.74 -2.93
N ASP A 141 -18.84 -7.62 -2.04
CA ASP A 141 -19.32 -7.20 -0.73
C ASP A 141 -18.15 -6.84 0.19
N ILE A 142 -18.08 -5.57 0.59
CA ILE A 142 -17.11 -5.05 1.57
C ILE A 142 -17.79 -4.49 2.82
N SER A 143 -19.06 -4.81 3.09
CA SER A 143 -19.82 -4.34 4.24
C SER A 143 -19.09 -4.58 5.58
N SER A 144 -18.38 -5.71 5.70
CA SER A 144 -17.55 -6.05 6.87
C SER A 144 -16.32 -5.16 7.08
N CYS A 145 -15.95 -4.35 6.09
CA CYS A 145 -14.81 -3.44 6.13
C CYS A 145 -15.21 -1.98 6.35
N CYS A 146 -16.49 -1.66 6.21
CA CYS A 146 -17.00 -0.30 6.39
C CYS A 146 -17.59 -0.15 7.79
N ALA A 147 -17.23 0.90 8.51
CA ALA A 147 -17.96 1.28 9.70
C ALA A 147 -19.43 1.58 9.33
N PRO A 148 -20.42 1.27 10.18
CA PRO A 148 -21.80 1.63 9.92
C PRO A 148 -21.88 3.15 9.68
N PHE A 149 -22.42 3.51 8.52
CA PHE A 149 -22.55 4.90 8.07
C PHE A 149 -23.28 5.72 9.16
N GLN A 150 -22.56 6.55 9.91
CA GLN A 150 -23.21 7.58 10.71
C GLN A 150 -23.66 8.68 9.75
N SER A 151 -24.95 8.68 9.43
CA SER A 151 -25.64 9.79 8.76
C SER A 151 -25.14 11.14 9.32
N PRO A 152 -24.65 12.09 8.49
CA PRO A 152 -24.33 13.44 8.94
C PRO A 152 -25.53 14.30 9.35
N LEU A 153 -26.73 13.73 9.47
CA LEU A 153 -27.95 14.45 9.84
C LEU A 153 -28.73 13.65 10.88
N ALA A 154 -28.58 14.06 12.14
CA ALA A 154 -29.54 13.93 13.22
C ALA A 154 -29.42 15.19 14.10
#